data_AF-A0A2G2WLX4-F1
#
_entry.id   AF-A0A2G2WLX4-F1
#
_cell.length_a   1.000
_cell.length_b   1.000
_cell.length_c   1.000
_cell.angle_alpha   90.00
_cell.angle_beta   90.00
_cell.angle_gamma   90.00
#
_symmetry.space_group_name_H-M   'P 1'
#
loop_
_entity.id
_entity.type
_entity.pdbx_description
1 polymer ?
#
loop_
_entity_poly.entity_id
_entity_poly.type
_entity_poly.pdbx_seq_one_letter_code
_entity_poly.pdbx_strand_id
1 'polypeptide(L)'
;MGGEAFELSYELLQAPAYGKKVMEEKVKQIVEIKQHSLAEENQKTLEVLKEREQLLQDQLRQAKESVSTMQKLHELAQSQLFEVRAQSEEERAAKQSEYNLLMDEVERAQGRLLSLEREKGLLRSQLQTAHEDNDHKNSDNLDADSALENSLYAKEKIIAELNVELHKLENILSNEREEHINEIKKLNSLLNEKEVSLEELKKELQTRPTTKLIDDLRKKVKILQAVGYNSIEAEDWEVATSGQEMSKLESLLLDKNRKMEHELTQLKVQLSERTSLLESAEAKVVELTAKVNEQQRLIQKLEDDILQGYSSKDRKGTRFDNWDLSESGGTEPLEFPILQNSLEGGASPCYPQPRELLL
;
A
#
# COMPACT_ATOMS: atom_id res chain seq x y z
N MET A 1 -96.70 -31.48 1.21
CA MET A 1 -95.80 -32.60 1.57
C MET A 1 -94.65 -32.84 0.59
N GLY A 2 -94.47 -32.05 -0.48
CA GLY A 2 -93.38 -32.28 -1.45
C GLY A 2 -92.06 -31.54 -1.20
N GLY A 3 -92.05 -30.50 -0.35
CA GLY A 3 -90.86 -29.67 -0.09
C GLY A 3 -89.82 -30.34 0.82
N GLU A 4 -90.26 -30.89 1.96
CA GLU A 4 -89.36 -31.53 2.94
C GLU A 4 -88.67 -32.79 2.38
N ALA A 5 -89.34 -33.55 1.51
CA ALA A 5 -88.73 -34.72 0.86
C ALA A 5 -87.67 -34.34 -0.18
N PHE A 6 -87.82 -33.17 -0.82
CA PHE A 6 -86.83 -32.65 -1.78
C PHE A 6 -85.60 -32.10 -1.07
N GLU A 7 -85.79 -31.35 0.03
CA GLU A 7 -84.71 -30.85 0.90
C GLU A 7 -83.90 -31.98 1.55
N LEU A 8 -84.57 -33.00 2.12
CA LEU A 8 -83.91 -34.15 2.70
C LEU A 8 -83.10 -34.96 1.67
N SER A 9 -83.58 -35.05 0.42
CA SER A 9 -82.83 -35.73 -0.64
C SER A 9 -81.58 -34.96 -1.06
N TYR A 10 -81.64 -33.62 -1.02
CA TYR A 10 -80.53 -32.74 -1.40
C TYR A 10 -79.44 -32.71 -0.30
N GLU A 11 -79.83 -32.70 0.98
CA GLU A 11 -78.91 -32.85 2.12
C GLU A 11 -78.23 -34.23 2.16
N LEU A 12 -78.98 -35.32 1.90
CA LEU A 12 -78.41 -36.67 1.82
C LEU A 12 -77.43 -36.83 0.64
N LEU A 13 -77.64 -36.12 -0.47
CA LEU A 13 -76.73 -36.10 -1.62
C LEU A 13 -75.49 -35.22 -1.37
N GLN A 14 -75.62 -34.14 -0.59
CA GLN A 14 -74.54 -33.20 -0.29
C GLN A 14 -73.64 -33.65 0.88
N ALA A 15 -74.15 -34.42 1.85
CA ALA A 15 -73.39 -34.91 3.00
C ALA A 15 -72.07 -35.65 2.62
N PRO A 16 -72.05 -36.60 1.66
CA PRO A 16 -70.79 -37.25 1.25
C PRO A 16 -69.85 -36.30 0.49
N ALA A 17 -70.37 -35.35 -0.28
CA ALA A 17 -69.56 -34.36 -0.99
C ALA A 17 -68.90 -33.36 -0.04
N TYR A 18 -69.63 -32.94 1.00
CA TYR A 18 -69.11 -32.07 2.05
C TYR A 18 -68.06 -32.80 2.90
N GLY A 19 -68.32 -34.05 3.29
CA GLY A 19 -67.35 -34.88 4.01
C GLY A 19 -66.05 -35.10 3.22
N LYS A 20 -66.13 -35.28 1.90
CA LYS A 20 -64.96 -35.42 1.02
C LYS A 20 -64.13 -34.13 0.96
N LYS A 21 -64.77 -32.96 0.80
CA LYS A 21 -64.10 -31.65 0.82
C LYS A 21 -63.39 -31.39 2.15
N VAL A 22 -64.06 -31.64 3.27
CA VAL A 22 -63.47 -31.49 4.61
C VAL A 22 -62.27 -32.42 4.79
N MET A 23 -62.31 -33.63 4.22
CA MET A 23 -61.19 -34.54 4.27
C MET A 23 -60.01 -34.08 3.39
N GLU A 24 -60.28 -33.60 2.17
CA GLU A 24 -59.27 -33.04 1.26
C GLU A 24 -58.57 -31.81 1.87
N GLU A 25 -59.31 -30.92 2.51
CA GLU A 25 -58.73 -29.76 3.22
C GLU A 25 -57.86 -30.17 4.40
N LYS A 26 -58.30 -31.15 5.21
CA LYS A 26 -57.48 -31.69 6.30
C LYS A 26 -56.21 -32.37 5.79
N VAL A 27 -56.29 -33.13 4.69
CA VAL A 27 -55.11 -33.76 4.06
C VAL A 27 -54.15 -32.68 3.56
N LYS A 28 -54.67 -31.63 2.92
CA LYS A 28 -53.87 -30.51 2.44
C LYS A 28 -53.15 -29.80 3.59
N GLN A 29 -53.86 -29.49 4.68
CA GLN A 29 -53.27 -28.91 5.89
C GLN A 29 -52.19 -29.81 6.50
N ILE A 30 -52.41 -31.13 6.58
CA ILE A 30 -51.41 -32.08 7.11
C ILE A 30 -50.16 -32.09 6.22
N VAL A 31 -50.32 -32.04 4.90
CA VAL A 31 -49.19 -31.99 3.97
C VAL A 31 -48.42 -30.68 4.12
N GLU A 32 -49.11 -29.54 4.21
CA GLU A 32 -48.49 -28.23 4.41
C GLU A 32 -47.72 -28.17 5.74
N ILE A 33 -48.30 -28.67 6.84
CA ILE A 33 -47.64 -28.77 8.15
C ILE A 33 -46.41 -29.68 8.08
N LYS A 34 -46.50 -30.83 7.41
CA LYS A 34 -45.35 -31.74 7.24
C LYS A 34 -44.25 -31.11 6.38
N GLN A 35 -44.60 -30.42 5.31
CA GLN A 35 -43.63 -29.72 4.47
C GLN A 35 -42.93 -28.61 5.26
N HIS A 36 -43.66 -27.81 6.02
CA HIS A 36 -43.08 -26.78 6.88
C HIS A 36 -42.19 -27.40 7.96
N SER A 37 -42.64 -28.45 8.65
CA SER A 37 -41.86 -29.15 9.66
C SER A 37 -40.56 -29.74 9.09
N LEU A 38 -40.61 -30.33 7.89
CA LEU A 38 -39.43 -30.90 7.23
C LEU A 38 -38.46 -29.80 6.80
N ALA A 39 -38.98 -28.67 6.28
CA ALA A 39 -38.16 -27.52 5.94
C ALA A 39 -37.48 -26.91 7.18
N GLU A 40 -38.20 -26.83 8.31
CA GLU A 40 -37.67 -26.32 9.57
C GLU A 40 -36.60 -27.25 10.16
N GLU A 41 -36.79 -28.56 10.11
CA GLU A 41 -35.78 -29.54 10.55
C GLU A 41 -34.53 -29.51 9.64
N ASN A 42 -34.72 -29.43 8.32
CA ASN A 42 -33.62 -29.26 7.37
C ASN A 42 -32.85 -27.95 7.59
N GLN A 43 -33.56 -26.87 7.93
CA GLN A 43 -32.94 -25.59 8.24
C GLN A 43 -32.10 -25.67 9.53
N LYS A 44 -32.65 -26.25 10.60
CA LYS A 44 -31.93 -26.44 11.87
C LYS A 44 -30.69 -27.31 11.72
N THR A 45 -30.79 -28.39 10.95
CA THR A 45 -29.63 -29.26 10.69
C THR A 45 -28.55 -28.54 9.89
N LEU A 46 -28.93 -27.73 8.89
CA LEU A 46 -27.98 -26.87 8.16
C LEU A 46 -27.31 -25.84 9.07
N GLU A 47 -28.04 -25.22 9.99
CA GLU A 47 -27.49 -24.25 10.95
C GLU A 47 -26.46 -24.90 11.88
N VAL A 48 -26.79 -26.05 12.49
CA VAL A 48 -25.85 -26.81 13.34
C VAL A 48 -24.59 -27.24 12.58
N LEU A 49 -24.74 -27.65 11.32
CA LEU A 49 -23.60 -28.00 10.49
C LEU A 49 -22.71 -26.79 10.17
N LYS A 50 -23.31 -25.61 9.90
CA LYS A 50 -22.58 -24.36 9.67
C LYS A 50 -21.83 -23.90 10.92
N GLU A 51 -22.47 -23.94 12.09
CA GLU A 51 -21.83 -23.60 13.36
C GLU A 51 -20.64 -24.53 13.65
N ARG A 52 -20.82 -25.84 13.43
CA ARG A 52 -19.74 -26.81 13.57
C ARG A 52 -18.60 -26.55 12.59
N GLU A 53 -18.91 -26.21 11.33
CA GLU A 53 -17.90 -25.88 10.33
C GLU A 53 -17.09 -24.64 10.75
N GLN A 54 -17.76 -23.59 11.22
CA GLN A 54 -17.12 -22.38 11.73
C GLN A 54 -16.18 -22.69 12.90
N LEU A 55 -16.62 -23.50 13.87
CA LEU A 55 -15.79 -23.92 15.00
C LEU A 55 -14.56 -24.71 14.55
N LEU A 56 -14.70 -25.60 13.56
CA LEU A 56 -13.57 -26.35 12.99
C LEU A 56 -12.60 -25.45 12.23
N GLN A 57 -13.11 -24.47 11.48
CA GLN A 57 -12.29 -23.48 10.78
C GLN A 57 -11.51 -22.61 11.78
N ASP A 58 -12.14 -22.20 12.88
CA ASP A 58 -11.48 -21.43 13.95
C ASP A 58 -10.39 -22.24 14.65
N GLN A 59 -10.65 -23.51 14.98
CA GLN A 59 -9.65 -24.42 15.54
C GLN A 59 -8.47 -24.61 14.59
N LEU A 60 -8.75 -24.76 13.29
CA LEU A 60 -7.71 -24.90 12.28
C LEU A 60 -6.88 -23.62 12.11
N ARG A 61 -7.52 -22.45 12.19
CA ARG A 61 -6.81 -21.15 12.20
C ARG A 61 -5.92 -21.02 13.43
N GLN A 62 -6.42 -21.34 14.62
CA GLN A 62 -5.66 -21.30 15.86
C GLN A 62 -4.46 -22.26 15.84
N ALA A 63 -4.66 -23.49 15.33
CA ALA A 63 -3.58 -24.46 15.18
C ALA A 63 -2.53 -24.00 14.17
N LYS A 64 -2.92 -23.37 13.06
CA LYS A 64 -1.98 -22.80 12.09
C LYS A 64 -1.17 -21.64 12.70
N GLU A 65 -1.84 -20.78 13.46
CA GLU A 65 -1.17 -19.67 14.15
C GLU A 65 -0.17 -20.17 15.19
N SER A 66 -0.54 -21.18 16.00
CA SER A 66 0.37 -21.78 16.99
C SER A 66 1.57 -22.49 16.36
N VAL A 67 1.40 -23.14 15.21
CA VAL A 67 2.52 -23.72 14.46
C VAL A 67 3.43 -22.61 13.92
N SER A 68 2.87 -21.53 13.37
CA SER A 68 3.65 -20.38 12.90
C SER A 68 4.42 -19.71 14.05
N THR A 69 3.83 -19.56 15.23
CA THR A 69 4.55 -18.99 16.39
C THR A 69 5.66 -19.91 16.87
N MET A 70 5.42 -21.23 16.94
CA MET A 70 6.45 -22.23 17.24
C MET A 70 7.60 -22.19 16.25
N GLN A 71 7.31 -22.08 14.95
CA GLN A 71 8.34 -21.96 13.90
C GLN A 71 9.20 -20.71 14.09
N LYS A 72 8.60 -19.54 14.35
CA LYS A 72 9.35 -18.30 14.63
C LYS A 72 10.22 -18.42 15.87
N LEU A 73 9.69 -19.01 16.94
CA LEU A 73 10.48 -19.26 18.16
C LEU A 73 11.62 -20.24 17.92
N HIS A 74 11.41 -21.25 17.08
CA HIS A 74 12.45 -22.20 16.70
C HIS A 74 13.56 -21.52 15.89
N GLU A 75 13.21 -20.70 14.90
CA GLU A 75 14.17 -19.91 14.12
C GLU A 75 14.98 -18.96 15.01
N LEU A 76 14.32 -18.28 15.97
CA LEU A 76 14.99 -17.42 16.94
C LEU A 76 15.95 -18.22 17.83
N ALA A 77 15.50 -19.32 18.43
CA ALA A 77 16.36 -20.18 19.26
C ALA A 77 17.54 -20.75 18.47
N GLN A 78 17.32 -21.14 17.21
CA GLN A 78 18.37 -21.61 16.32
C GLN A 78 19.40 -20.53 16.02
N SER A 79 18.96 -19.30 15.74
CA SER A 79 19.87 -18.16 15.52
C SER A 79 20.73 -17.86 16.76
N GLN A 80 20.14 -17.90 17.96
CA GLN A 80 20.85 -17.72 19.22
C GLN A 80 21.87 -18.84 19.48
N LEU A 81 21.55 -20.09 19.15
CA LEU A 81 22.49 -21.20 19.27
C LEU A 81 23.70 -21.03 18.34
N PHE A 82 23.48 -20.55 17.11
CA PHE A 82 24.58 -20.24 16.19
C PHE A 82 25.45 -19.09 16.70
N GLU A 83 24.85 -18.03 17.25
CA GLU A 83 25.58 -16.89 17.80
C GLU A 83 26.44 -17.31 19.01
N VAL A 84 25.89 -18.04 19.97
CA VAL A 84 26.63 -18.56 21.13
C VAL A 84 27.77 -19.49 20.70
N ARG A 85 27.53 -20.33 19.68
CA ARG A 85 28.58 -21.19 19.13
C ARG A 85 29.69 -20.38 18.49
N ALA A 86 29.37 -19.37 17.69
CA ALA A 86 30.35 -18.50 17.05
C ALA A 86 31.20 -17.76 18.09
N GLN A 87 30.58 -17.18 19.12
CA GLN A 87 31.27 -16.53 20.24
C GLN A 87 32.19 -17.51 20.97
N SER A 88 31.73 -18.74 21.22
CA SER A 88 32.54 -19.77 21.87
C SER A 88 33.75 -20.20 21.02
N GLU A 89 33.58 -20.31 19.70
CA GLU A 89 34.67 -20.63 18.77
C GLU A 89 35.69 -19.48 18.69
N GLU A 90 35.24 -18.23 18.69
CA GLU A 90 36.09 -17.03 18.76
C GLU A 90 36.87 -16.96 20.08
N GLU A 91 36.21 -17.14 21.23
CA GLU A 91 36.89 -17.18 22.53
C GLU A 91 37.95 -18.30 22.60
N ARG A 92 37.65 -19.46 22.01
CA ARG A 92 38.58 -20.58 21.97
C ARG A 92 39.80 -20.24 21.11
N ALA A 93 39.60 -19.59 19.97
CA ALA A 93 40.69 -19.12 19.12
C ALA A 93 41.53 -18.05 19.82
N ALA A 94 40.89 -17.09 20.51
CA ALA A 94 41.58 -16.07 21.29
C ALA A 94 42.44 -16.70 22.40
N LYS A 95 41.86 -17.58 23.23
CA LYS A 95 42.59 -18.30 24.29
C LYS A 95 43.76 -19.13 23.73
N GLN A 96 43.58 -19.76 22.57
CA GLN A 96 44.66 -20.50 21.91
C GLN A 96 45.79 -19.56 21.46
N SER A 97 45.46 -18.38 20.94
CA SER A 97 46.47 -17.38 20.56
C SER A 97 47.24 -16.84 21.78
N GLU A 98 46.55 -16.60 22.90
CA GLU A 98 47.18 -16.20 24.17
C GLU A 98 48.10 -17.30 24.70
N TYR A 99 47.66 -18.55 24.65
CA TYR A 99 48.49 -19.70 25.04
C TYR A 99 49.78 -19.78 24.21
N ASN A 100 49.68 -19.61 22.89
CA ASN A 100 50.85 -19.62 22.01
C ASN A 100 51.81 -18.47 22.33
N LEU A 101 51.30 -17.25 22.56
CA LEU A 101 52.12 -16.10 22.96
C LEU A 101 52.87 -16.35 24.28
N LEU A 102 52.16 -16.90 25.27
CA LEU A 102 52.76 -17.24 26.57
C LEU A 102 53.80 -18.35 26.42
N MET A 103 53.56 -19.34 25.56
CA MET A 103 54.54 -20.38 25.26
C MET A 103 55.82 -19.77 24.65
N ASP A 104 55.68 -18.88 23.65
CA ASP A 104 56.80 -18.18 23.03
C ASP A 104 57.57 -17.32 24.05
N GLU A 105 56.88 -16.69 25.00
CA GLU A 105 57.51 -15.90 26.06
C GLU A 105 58.25 -16.77 27.08
N VAL A 106 57.70 -17.94 27.42
CA VAL A 106 58.38 -18.93 28.26
C VAL A 106 59.64 -19.43 27.56
N GLU A 107 59.57 -19.80 26.28
CA GLU A 107 60.73 -20.23 25.50
C GLU A 107 61.79 -19.13 25.40
N ARG A 108 61.38 -17.89 25.15
CA ARG A 108 62.28 -16.73 25.12
C ARG A 108 62.94 -16.48 26.49
N ALA A 109 62.20 -16.58 27.58
CA ALA A 109 62.73 -16.45 28.93
C ALA A 109 63.70 -17.59 29.28
N GLN A 110 63.38 -18.83 28.90
CA GLN A 110 64.27 -19.99 29.05
C GLN A 110 65.56 -19.82 28.25
N GLY A 111 65.50 -19.33 27.00
CA GLY A 111 66.68 -19.04 26.19
C GLY A 111 67.60 -17.99 26.82
N ARG A 112 67.01 -16.92 27.41
CA ARG A 112 67.77 -15.92 28.18
C ARG A 112 68.40 -16.53 29.44
N LEU A 113 67.67 -17.35 30.17
CA LEU A 113 68.16 -18.02 31.39
C LEU A 113 69.37 -18.92 31.07
N LEU A 114 69.28 -19.76 30.03
CA LEU A 114 70.39 -20.60 29.59
C LEU A 114 71.62 -19.77 29.17
N SER A 115 71.40 -18.63 28.52
CA SER A 115 72.49 -17.73 28.12
C SER A 115 73.19 -17.14 29.35
N LEU A 116 72.42 -16.65 30.33
CA LEU A 116 72.95 -16.14 31.60
C LEU A 116 73.65 -17.24 32.42
N GLU A 117 73.17 -18.47 32.40
CA GLU A 117 73.83 -19.61 33.06
C GLU A 117 75.18 -19.93 32.43
N ARG A 118 75.28 -19.88 31.10
CA ARG A 118 76.56 -20.04 30.38
C ARG A 118 77.53 -18.90 30.70
N GLU A 119 77.07 -17.65 30.67
CA GLU A 119 77.88 -16.48 31.03
C GLU A 119 78.38 -16.56 32.47
N LYS A 120 77.51 -16.95 33.42
CA LYS A 120 77.90 -17.18 34.81
C LYS A 120 78.96 -18.28 34.93
N GLY A 121 78.85 -19.36 34.14
CA GLY A 121 79.86 -20.41 34.06
C GLY A 121 81.20 -19.87 33.54
N LEU A 122 81.17 -19.09 32.46
CA LEU A 122 82.35 -18.44 31.89
C LEU A 122 83.02 -17.49 32.90
N LEU A 123 82.25 -16.59 33.53
CA LEU A 123 82.78 -15.67 34.54
C LEU A 123 83.38 -16.41 35.75
N ARG A 124 82.78 -17.53 36.16
CA ARG A 124 83.35 -18.39 37.21
C ARG A 124 84.68 -19.00 36.76
N SER A 125 84.76 -19.52 35.54
CA SER A 125 86.01 -20.07 35.00
C SER A 125 87.09 -18.99 34.87
N GLN A 126 86.74 -17.80 34.40
CA GLN A 126 87.67 -16.67 34.29
C GLN A 126 88.18 -16.21 35.66
N LEU A 127 87.33 -16.23 36.69
CA LEU A 127 87.77 -15.96 38.07
C LEU A 127 88.75 -17.02 38.59
N GLN A 128 88.51 -18.30 38.27
CA GLN A 128 89.41 -19.39 38.66
C GLN A 128 90.76 -19.28 37.92
N THR A 129 90.76 -19.05 36.61
CA THR A 129 92.01 -18.89 35.85
C THR A 129 92.73 -17.60 36.23
N ALA A 130 92.04 -16.48 36.47
CA ALA A 130 92.68 -15.26 36.96
C ALA A 130 93.29 -15.43 38.37
N HIS A 131 92.77 -16.38 39.16
CA HIS A 131 93.37 -16.76 40.43
C HIS A 131 94.65 -17.60 40.21
N GLU A 132 94.61 -18.61 39.35
CA GLU A 132 95.74 -19.50 39.01
C GLU A 132 96.84 -18.80 38.19
N ASP A 133 96.48 -17.90 37.26
CA ASP A 133 97.40 -17.07 36.45
C ASP A 133 98.09 -15.99 37.29
N ASN A 134 97.60 -15.67 38.49
CA ASN A 134 98.33 -14.83 39.42
C ASN A 134 99.53 -15.59 40.04
N ASP A 135 99.46 -16.93 40.06
CA ASP A 135 100.52 -17.81 40.58
C ASP A 135 101.50 -18.30 39.49
N HIS A 136 101.14 -18.19 38.20
CA HIS A 136 101.90 -18.76 37.08
C HIS A 136 102.09 -17.81 35.87
N LYS A 137 102.50 -16.56 36.09
CA LYS A 137 102.98 -15.71 34.98
C LYS A 137 104.49 -15.81 34.83
N ASN A 138 104.94 -16.55 33.81
CA ASN A 138 106.09 -16.22 32.94
C ASN A 138 106.52 -17.44 32.10
N SER A 139 105.83 -17.74 30.99
CA SER A 139 106.45 -18.31 29.78
C SER A 139 105.40 -18.43 28.67
N ASP A 140 105.82 -18.27 27.41
CA ASP A 140 105.12 -18.70 26.18
C ASP A 140 104.13 -17.70 25.56
N ASN A 141 104.67 -16.55 25.15
CA ASN A 141 103.94 -15.50 24.44
C ASN A 141 103.90 -15.67 22.91
N LEU A 142 104.68 -16.61 22.34
CA LEU A 142 104.85 -16.73 20.88
C LEU A 142 103.87 -17.70 20.20
N ASP A 143 103.48 -18.79 20.87
CA ASP A 143 102.45 -19.71 20.34
C ASP A 143 101.02 -19.15 20.51
N ALA A 144 100.83 -18.24 21.47
CA ALA A 144 99.56 -17.57 21.72
C ALA A 144 99.15 -16.65 20.54
N ASP A 145 100.10 -15.89 19.98
CA ASP A 145 99.83 -14.99 18.86
C ASP A 145 99.38 -15.75 17.60
N SER A 146 99.99 -16.90 17.29
CA SER A 146 99.57 -17.74 16.16
C SER A 146 98.19 -18.39 16.37
N ALA A 147 97.87 -18.81 17.59
CA ALA A 147 96.55 -19.34 17.91
C ALA A 147 95.45 -18.26 17.83
N LEU A 148 95.76 -17.03 18.24
CA LEU A 148 94.86 -15.89 18.14
C LEU A 148 94.60 -15.48 16.68
N GLU A 149 95.62 -15.50 15.83
CA GLU A 149 95.48 -15.18 14.40
C GLU A 149 94.59 -16.20 13.66
N ASN A 150 94.78 -17.49 13.93
CA ASN A 150 93.90 -18.55 13.40
C ASN A 150 92.45 -18.43 13.92
N SER A 151 92.28 -18.07 15.19
CA SER A 151 90.96 -17.82 15.80
C SER A 151 90.27 -16.60 15.18
N LEU A 152 91.02 -15.54 14.90
CA LEU A 152 90.53 -14.35 14.22
C LEU A 152 90.06 -14.69 12.81
N TYR A 153 90.87 -15.41 12.03
CA TYR A 153 90.50 -15.85 10.69
C TYR A 153 89.23 -16.73 10.68
N ALA A 154 89.11 -17.65 11.64
CA ALA A 154 87.89 -18.47 11.79
C ALA A 154 86.66 -17.61 12.11
N LYS A 155 86.79 -16.58 12.96
CA LYS A 155 85.70 -15.64 13.26
C LYS A 155 85.34 -14.78 12.06
N GLU A 156 86.31 -14.27 11.31
CA GLU A 156 86.07 -13.49 10.09
C GLU A 156 85.34 -14.32 9.04
N LYS A 157 85.70 -15.60 8.89
CA LYS A 157 84.98 -16.53 8.01
C LYS A 157 83.52 -16.73 8.45
N ILE A 158 83.27 -16.95 9.74
CA ILE A 158 81.91 -17.08 10.28
C ILE A 158 81.11 -15.78 10.07
N ILE A 159 81.73 -14.61 10.28
CA ILE A 159 81.09 -13.32 10.04
C ILE A 159 80.69 -13.18 8.56
N ALA A 160 81.55 -13.59 7.63
CA ALA A 160 81.25 -13.56 6.20
C ALA A 160 80.09 -14.51 5.84
N GLU A 161 80.09 -15.73 6.39
CA GLU A 161 79.00 -16.70 6.20
C GLU A 161 77.67 -16.17 6.74
N LEU A 162 77.66 -15.63 7.97
CA LEU A 162 76.47 -15.02 8.58
C LEU A 162 75.95 -13.82 7.80
N ASN A 163 76.82 -12.98 7.22
CA ASN A 163 76.40 -11.85 6.40
C ASN A 163 75.72 -12.31 5.09
N VAL A 164 76.21 -13.39 4.48
CA VAL A 164 75.57 -13.98 3.30
C VAL A 164 74.21 -14.57 3.67
N GLU A 165 74.11 -15.26 4.81
CA GLU A 165 72.84 -15.79 5.31
C GLU A 165 71.83 -14.68 5.65
N LEU A 166 72.28 -13.60 6.30
CA LEU A 166 71.46 -12.41 6.56
C LEU A 166 70.90 -11.83 5.27
N HIS A 167 71.74 -11.57 4.27
CA HIS A 167 71.28 -11.05 2.99
C HIS A 167 70.32 -12.00 2.27
N LYS A 168 70.54 -13.31 2.38
CA LYS A 168 69.62 -14.31 1.82
C LYS A 168 68.25 -14.25 2.51
N LEU A 169 68.23 -14.17 3.84
CA LEU A 169 66.98 -14.06 4.62
C LEU A 169 66.28 -12.71 4.36
N GLU A 170 67.03 -11.62 4.27
CA GLU A 170 66.50 -10.30 3.90
C GLU A 170 65.82 -10.33 2.53
N ASN A 171 66.44 -10.99 1.55
CA ASN A 171 65.85 -11.15 0.21
C ASN A 171 64.58 -12.01 0.23
N ILE A 172 64.57 -13.12 0.96
CA ILE A 172 63.36 -13.96 1.11
C ILE A 172 62.23 -13.15 1.74
N LEU A 173 62.52 -12.45 2.84
CA LEU A 173 61.55 -11.62 3.55
C LEU A 173 61.04 -10.46 2.66
N SER A 174 61.92 -9.84 1.87
CA SER A 174 61.53 -8.83 0.88
C SER A 174 60.58 -9.39 -0.18
N ASN A 175 60.85 -10.58 -0.70
CA ASN A 175 60.01 -11.24 -1.69
C ASN A 175 58.64 -11.62 -1.11
N GLU A 176 58.60 -12.20 0.10
CA GLU A 176 57.34 -12.55 0.79
C GLU A 176 56.49 -11.29 1.05
N ARG A 177 57.12 -10.18 1.47
CA ARG A 177 56.43 -8.89 1.61
C ARG A 177 55.83 -8.41 0.29
N GLU A 178 56.57 -8.52 -0.81
CA GLU A 178 56.09 -8.13 -2.13
C GLU A 178 54.91 -9.02 -2.58
N GLU A 179 54.99 -10.34 -2.35
CA GLU A 179 53.91 -11.28 -2.62
C GLU A 179 52.65 -10.94 -1.82
N HIS A 180 52.77 -10.67 -0.51
CA HIS A 180 51.64 -10.26 0.32
C HIS A 180 51.03 -8.93 -0.13
N ILE A 181 51.86 -7.95 -0.52
CA ILE A 181 51.36 -6.67 -1.07
C ILE A 181 50.58 -6.92 -2.37
N ASN A 182 51.06 -7.81 -3.23
CA ASN A 182 50.39 -8.15 -4.48
C ASN A 182 49.06 -8.89 -4.23
N GLU A 183 49.02 -9.81 -3.26
CA GLU A 183 47.78 -10.49 -2.88
C GLU A 183 46.77 -9.53 -2.26
N ILE A 184 47.20 -8.61 -1.39
CA ILE A 184 46.35 -7.54 -0.85
C ILE A 184 45.76 -6.69 -1.99
N LYS A 185 46.58 -6.27 -2.97
CA LYS A 185 46.09 -5.52 -4.14
C LYS A 185 45.03 -6.30 -4.92
N LYS A 186 45.26 -7.59 -5.13
CA LYS A 186 44.32 -8.48 -5.84
C LYS A 186 43.01 -8.65 -5.07
N LEU A 187 43.07 -8.92 -3.77
CA LEU A 187 41.89 -9.02 -2.91
C LEU A 187 41.11 -7.70 -2.87
N ASN A 188 41.79 -6.56 -2.79
CA ASN A 188 41.15 -5.24 -2.85
C ASN A 188 40.45 -5.00 -4.20
N SER A 189 41.04 -5.43 -5.32
CA SER A 189 40.39 -5.31 -6.64
C SER A 189 39.12 -6.16 -6.72
N LEU A 190 39.16 -7.41 -6.23
CA LEU A 190 38.00 -8.29 -6.18
C LEU A 190 36.92 -7.76 -5.23
N LEU A 191 37.32 -7.19 -4.09
CA LEU A 191 36.39 -6.56 -3.15
C LEU A 191 35.65 -5.40 -3.83
N ASN A 192 36.37 -4.50 -4.49
CA ASN A 192 35.77 -3.38 -5.20
C ASN A 192 34.84 -3.84 -6.35
N GLU A 193 35.20 -4.88 -7.11
CA GLU A 193 34.31 -5.47 -8.12
C GLU A 193 33.01 -6.01 -7.49
N LYS A 194 33.11 -6.69 -6.34
CA LYS A 194 31.94 -7.20 -5.62
C LYS A 194 31.08 -6.06 -5.07
N GLU A 195 31.68 -5.02 -4.51
CA GLU A 195 30.97 -3.82 -4.05
C GLU A 195 30.19 -3.14 -5.17
N VAL A 196 30.80 -2.97 -6.35
CA VAL A 196 30.12 -2.42 -7.54
C VAL A 196 28.94 -3.32 -7.95
N SER A 197 29.15 -4.64 -8.04
CA SER A 197 28.06 -5.57 -8.40
C SER A 197 26.91 -5.59 -7.39
N LEU A 198 27.22 -5.43 -6.09
CA LEU A 198 26.23 -5.33 -5.03
C LEU A 198 25.43 -4.04 -5.15
N GLU A 199 26.08 -2.93 -5.47
CA GLU A 199 25.43 -1.64 -5.66
C GLU A 199 24.52 -1.65 -6.90
N GLU A 200 24.94 -2.30 -7.98
CA GLU A 200 24.11 -2.54 -9.17
C GLU A 200 22.88 -3.39 -8.85
N LEU A 201 23.05 -4.52 -8.15
CA LEU A 201 21.92 -5.38 -7.73
C LEU A 201 20.97 -4.66 -6.77
N LYS A 202 21.48 -3.81 -5.86
CA LYS A 202 20.65 -2.97 -5.00
C LYS A 202 19.83 -1.97 -5.81
N LYS A 203 20.44 -1.31 -6.80
CA LYS A 203 19.72 -0.41 -7.71
C LYS A 203 18.65 -1.16 -8.50
N GLU A 204 18.97 -2.32 -9.05
CA GLU A 204 18.00 -3.17 -9.73
C GLU A 204 16.84 -3.55 -8.80
N LEU A 205 17.13 -3.97 -7.57
CA LEU A 205 16.12 -4.31 -6.58
C LEU A 205 15.21 -3.12 -6.24
N GLN A 206 15.76 -1.90 -6.16
CA GLN A 206 14.99 -0.68 -5.95
C GLN A 206 14.10 -0.32 -7.14
N THR A 207 14.54 -0.61 -8.38
CA THR A 207 13.71 -0.36 -9.58
C THR A 207 12.58 -1.37 -9.75
N ARG A 208 12.63 -2.51 -9.06
CA ARG A 208 11.56 -3.51 -9.14
C ARG A 208 10.29 -2.96 -8.47
N PRO A 209 9.13 -3.10 -9.14
CA PRO A 209 7.87 -2.64 -8.56
C PRO A 209 7.63 -3.34 -7.23
N THR A 210 7.40 -2.54 -6.18
CA THR A 210 7.17 -3.04 -4.83
C THR A 210 5.94 -3.94 -4.82
N THR A 211 5.94 -4.97 -3.98
CA THR A 211 4.80 -5.89 -3.82
C THR A 211 3.48 -5.15 -3.60
N LYS A 212 3.50 -4.07 -2.80
CA LYS A 212 2.35 -3.17 -2.61
C LYS A 212 1.83 -2.58 -3.93
N LEU A 213 2.73 -2.10 -4.80
CA LEU A 213 2.35 -1.55 -6.12
C LEU A 213 1.79 -2.65 -7.03
N ILE A 214 2.35 -3.85 -6.99
CA ILE A 214 1.83 -5.01 -7.75
C ILE A 214 0.44 -5.40 -7.23
N ASP A 215 0.25 -5.43 -5.92
CA ASP A 215 -1.04 -5.75 -5.30
C ASP A 215 -2.09 -4.67 -5.59
N ASP A 216 -1.71 -3.40 -5.55
CA ASP A 216 -2.59 -2.29 -5.92
C ASP A 216 -2.94 -2.30 -7.40
N LEU A 217 -1.99 -2.63 -8.29
CA LEU A 217 -2.26 -2.84 -9.71
C LEU A 217 -3.17 -4.06 -9.94
N ARG A 218 -2.98 -5.17 -9.21
CA ARG A 218 -3.86 -6.34 -9.28
C ARG A 218 -5.27 -6.01 -8.80
N LYS A 219 -5.43 -5.26 -7.71
CA LYS A 219 -6.73 -4.75 -7.23
C LYS A 219 -7.38 -3.86 -8.28
N LYS A 220 -6.63 -2.91 -8.86
CA LYS A 220 -7.12 -2.03 -9.93
C LYS A 220 -7.56 -2.83 -11.17
N VAL A 221 -6.80 -3.84 -11.58
CA VAL A 221 -7.16 -4.73 -12.69
C VAL A 221 -8.42 -5.55 -12.36
N LYS A 222 -8.55 -6.08 -11.13
CA LYS A 222 -9.74 -6.84 -10.70
C LYS A 222 -10.99 -5.96 -10.67
N ILE A 223 -10.88 -4.71 -10.22
CA ILE A 223 -11.96 -3.71 -10.28
C ILE A 223 -12.31 -3.37 -11.73
N LEU A 224 -11.31 -3.09 -12.58
CA LEU A 224 -11.54 -2.79 -13.99
C LEU A 224 -12.18 -3.97 -14.73
N GLN A 225 -11.82 -5.20 -14.39
CA GLN A 225 -12.47 -6.40 -14.90
C GLN A 225 -13.93 -6.46 -14.45
N ALA A 226 -14.22 -6.22 -13.16
CA ALA A 226 -15.60 -6.22 -12.65
C ALA A 226 -16.49 -5.12 -13.25
N VAL A 227 -15.93 -3.93 -13.50
CA VAL A 227 -16.64 -2.78 -14.05
C VAL A 227 -16.80 -2.88 -15.58
N GLY A 228 -15.77 -3.37 -16.28
CA GLY A 228 -15.78 -3.53 -17.74
C GLY A 228 -16.48 -4.80 -18.22
N TYR A 229 -16.49 -5.84 -17.39
CA TYR A 229 -17.16 -7.10 -17.63
C TYR A 229 -17.96 -7.41 -16.37
N ASN A 230 -19.28 -7.23 -16.40
CA ASN A 230 -20.21 -7.60 -15.31
C ASN A 230 -20.24 -9.15 -15.10
N SER A 231 -19.10 -9.75 -14.83
CA SER A 231 -18.84 -11.18 -14.80
C SER A 231 -17.76 -11.45 -13.75
N ILE A 232 -18.14 -11.28 -12.48
CA ILE A 232 -17.44 -11.91 -11.36
C ILE A 232 -18.52 -12.60 -10.52
N GLU A 233 -18.35 -13.89 -10.32
CA GLU A 233 -19.11 -14.72 -9.39
C GLU A 233 -18.98 -14.11 -7.98
N ALA A 234 -20.11 -13.87 -7.32
CA ALA A 234 -20.23 -13.04 -6.11
C ALA A 234 -19.32 -13.47 -4.94
N GLU A 235 -18.78 -14.68 -4.95
CA GLU A 235 -17.92 -15.24 -3.91
C GLU A 235 -16.50 -14.66 -3.89
N ASP A 236 -16.04 -14.08 -5.01
CA ASP A 236 -14.68 -13.55 -5.15
C ASP A 236 -14.57 -12.03 -4.88
N TRP A 237 -15.71 -11.41 -4.56
CA TRP A 237 -15.88 -10.00 -4.20
C TRP A 237 -15.59 -9.75 -2.71
N GLU A 238 -16.10 -10.58 -1.80
CA GLU A 238 -15.93 -10.39 -0.34
C GLU A 238 -14.45 -10.50 0.09
N VAL A 239 -13.68 -11.37 -0.56
CA VAL A 239 -12.26 -11.55 -0.26
C VAL A 239 -11.44 -10.34 -0.71
N ALA A 240 -11.83 -9.68 -1.79
CA ALA A 240 -11.13 -8.51 -2.35
C ALA A 240 -11.46 -7.19 -1.63
N THR A 241 -12.60 -7.09 -0.94
CA THR A 241 -13.09 -5.88 -0.26
C THR A 241 -12.88 -5.87 1.26
N SER A 242 -12.38 -6.95 1.86
CA SER A 242 -12.18 -7.09 3.32
C SER A 242 -11.16 -6.13 3.97
N GLY A 243 -10.51 -5.25 3.20
CA GLY A 243 -9.67 -4.17 3.73
C GLY A 243 -10.50 -3.01 4.30
N GLN A 244 -10.27 -2.64 5.56
CA GLN A 244 -11.00 -1.58 6.26
C GLN A 244 -10.97 -0.21 5.53
N GLU A 245 -9.91 0.06 4.77
CA GLU A 245 -9.78 1.26 3.92
C GLU A 245 -10.63 1.19 2.64
N MET A 246 -10.87 -0.02 2.10
CA MET A 246 -11.71 -0.23 0.92
C MET A 246 -13.19 -0.10 1.26
N SER A 247 -13.63 -0.61 2.42
CA SER A 247 -14.99 -0.42 2.91
C SER A 247 -15.34 1.06 3.11
N LYS A 248 -14.37 1.88 3.56
CA LYS A 248 -14.52 3.33 3.71
C LYS A 248 -14.59 4.06 2.36
N LEU A 249 -13.82 3.61 1.37
CA LEU A 249 -13.85 4.20 0.03
C LEU A 249 -15.15 3.83 -0.70
N GLU A 250 -15.61 2.60 -0.54
CA GLU A 250 -16.90 2.12 -1.04
C GLU A 250 -18.07 2.89 -0.43
N SER A 251 -18.07 3.11 0.90
CA SER A 251 -19.12 3.90 1.55
C SER A 251 -19.15 5.33 1.03
N LEU A 252 -17.98 5.95 0.81
CA LEU A 252 -17.86 7.31 0.30
C LEU A 252 -18.33 7.41 -1.16
N LEU A 253 -18.02 6.41 -1.99
CA LEU A 253 -18.49 6.34 -3.36
C LEU A 253 -20.01 6.16 -3.43
N LEU A 254 -20.59 5.31 -2.58
CA LEU A 254 -22.04 5.14 -2.50
C LEU A 254 -22.75 6.42 -2.03
N ASP A 255 -22.22 7.10 -1.03
CA ASP A 255 -22.77 8.38 -0.56
C ASP A 255 -22.69 9.47 -1.62
N LYS A 256 -21.58 9.54 -2.36
CA LYS A 256 -21.43 10.49 -3.48
C LYS A 256 -22.39 10.15 -4.62
N ASN A 257 -22.56 8.87 -4.93
CA ASN A 257 -23.49 8.43 -5.96
C ASN A 257 -24.94 8.79 -5.59
N ARG A 258 -25.38 8.49 -4.36
CA ARG A 258 -26.70 8.89 -3.86
C ARG A 258 -26.92 10.41 -3.89
N LYS A 259 -25.90 11.21 -3.56
CA LYS A 259 -25.97 12.68 -3.67
C LYS A 259 -26.12 13.14 -5.12
N MET A 260 -25.31 12.59 -6.03
CA MET A 260 -25.40 12.89 -7.47
C MET A 260 -26.77 12.49 -8.04
N GLU A 261 -27.30 11.34 -7.64
CA GLU A 261 -28.65 10.90 -8.01
C GLU A 261 -29.71 11.86 -7.51
N HIS A 262 -29.60 12.31 -6.25
CA HIS A 262 -30.52 13.30 -5.70
C HIS A 262 -30.45 14.63 -6.44
N GLU A 263 -29.25 15.18 -6.68
CA GLU A 263 -29.06 16.40 -7.47
C GLU A 263 -29.61 16.26 -8.88
N LEU A 264 -29.42 15.11 -9.53
CA LEU A 264 -29.95 14.83 -10.86
C LEU A 264 -31.48 14.79 -10.84
N THR A 265 -32.11 14.14 -9.84
CA THR A 265 -33.57 14.16 -9.70
C THR A 265 -34.10 15.57 -9.44
N GLN A 266 -33.41 16.37 -8.62
CA GLN A 266 -33.79 17.74 -8.34
C GLN A 266 -33.70 18.61 -9.60
N LEU A 267 -32.62 18.51 -10.36
CA LEU A 267 -32.44 19.22 -11.62
C LEU A 267 -33.48 18.80 -12.67
N LYS A 268 -33.85 17.53 -12.73
CA LYS A 268 -34.94 17.05 -13.61
C LYS A 268 -36.28 17.67 -13.23
N VAL A 269 -36.61 17.73 -11.94
CA VAL A 269 -37.84 18.38 -11.47
C VAL A 269 -37.83 19.87 -11.84
N GLN A 270 -36.75 20.58 -11.53
CA GLN A 270 -36.61 22.01 -11.89
C GLN A 270 -36.72 22.24 -13.40
N LEU A 271 -36.12 21.36 -14.21
CA LEU A 271 -36.23 21.44 -15.67
C LEU A 271 -37.68 21.24 -16.12
N SER A 272 -38.41 20.28 -15.55
CA SER A 272 -39.82 20.08 -15.87
C SER A 272 -40.70 21.28 -15.47
N GLU A 273 -40.45 21.90 -14.32
CA GLU A 273 -41.14 23.12 -13.89
C GLU A 273 -40.84 24.32 -14.79
N ARG A 274 -39.57 24.50 -15.19
CA ARG A 274 -39.21 25.59 -16.11
C ARG A 274 -39.78 25.36 -17.51
N THR A 275 -39.84 24.12 -17.96
CA THR A 275 -40.43 23.76 -19.25
C THR A 275 -41.94 24.05 -19.25
N SER A 276 -42.67 23.69 -18.20
CA SER A 276 -44.11 23.99 -18.12
C SER A 276 -44.41 25.49 -18.03
N LEU A 277 -43.57 26.25 -17.33
CA LEU A 277 -43.68 27.73 -17.32
C LEU A 277 -43.40 28.32 -18.70
N LEU A 278 -42.41 27.79 -19.43
CA LEU A 278 -42.11 28.21 -20.81
C LEU A 278 -43.29 27.92 -21.73
N GLU A 279 -43.85 26.71 -21.70
CA GLU A 279 -45.04 26.34 -22.49
C GLU A 279 -46.23 27.26 -22.19
N SER A 280 -46.45 27.63 -20.92
CA SER A 280 -47.52 28.58 -20.56
C SER A 280 -47.27 29.99 -21.13
N ALA A 281 -46.02 30.46 -21.10
CA ALA A 281 -45.65 31.74 -21.67
C ALA A 281 -45.77 31.74 -23.20
N GLU A 282 -45.33 30.68 -23.87
CA GLU A 282 -45.48 30.48 -25.31
C GLU A 282 -46.96 30.46 -25.71
N ALA A 283 -47.81 29.76 -24.96
CA ALA A 283 -49.26 29.76 -25.18
C ALA A 283 -49.86 31.17 -25.09
N LYS A 284 -49.43 31.98 -24.11
CA LYS A 284 -49.86 33.38 -23.98
C LYS A 284 -49.37 34.24 -25.15
N VAL A 285 -48.15 34.02 -25.64
CA VAL A 285 -47.64 34.74 -26.82
C VAL A 285 -48.47 34.39 -28.05
N VAL A 286 -48.82 33.12 -28.25
CA VAL A 286 -49.70 32.69 -29.35
C VAL A 286 -51.09 33.34 -29.22
N GLU A 287 -51.65 33.41 -28.02
CA GLU A 287 -52.94 34.08 -27.79
C GLU A 287 -52.88 35.58 -28.07
N LEU A 288 -51.85 36.27 -27.56
CA LEU A 288 -51.67 37.70 -27.77
C LEU A 288 -51.40 38.03 -29.25
N THR A 289 -50.61 37.22 -29.95
CA THR A 289 -50.38 37.39 -31.39
C THR A 289 -51.66 37.15 -32.20
N ALA A 290 -52.50 36.19 -31.82
CA ALA A 290 -53.84 36.03 -32.42
C ALA A 290 -54.71 37.27 -32.20
N LYS A 291 -54.73 37.83 -30.98
CA LYS A 291 -55.47 39.07 -30.67
C LYS A 291 -54.95 40.27 -31.48
N VAL A 292 -53.62 40.43 -31.59
CA VAL A 292 -53.01 41.48 -32.41
C VAL A 292 -53.40 41.33 -33.88
N ASN A 293 -53.37 40.11 -34.42
CA ASN A 293 -53.78 39.84 -35.80
C ASN A 293 -55.27 40.15 -36.03
N GLU A 294 -56.14 39.84 -35.07
CA GLU A 294 -57.57 40.18 -35.14
C GLU A 294 -57.79 41.70 -35.10
N GLN A 295 -57.11 42.40 -34.19
CA GLN A 295 -57.12 43.86 -34.13
C GLN A 295 -56.62 44.47 -35.44
N GLN A 296 -55.52 43.96 -36.01
CA GLN A 296 -54.98 44.46 -37.26
C GLN A 296 -55.93 44.22 -38.45
N ARG A 297 -56.65 43.09 -38.49
CA ARG A 297 -57.74 42.87 -39.46
C ARG A 297 -58.91 43.82 -39.27
N LEU A 298 -59.28 44.11 -38.02
CA LEU A 298 -60.34 45.07 -37.73
C LEU A 298 -59.92 46.48 -38.17
N ILE A 299 -58.70 46.89 -37.85
CA ILE A 299 -58.13 48.17 -38.32
C ILE A 299 -58.16 48.22 -39.84
N GLN A 300 -57.67 47.19 -40.54
CA GLN A 300 -57.70 47.16 -42.01
C GLN A 300 -59.13 47.29 -42.56
N LYS A 301 -60.12 46.61 -41.96
CA LYS A 301 -61.53 46.77 -42.36
C LYS A 301 -62.03 48.19 -42.12
N LEU A 302 -61.72 48.77 -40.97
CA LEU A 302 -62.11 50.14 -40.66
C LEU A 302 -61.42 51.15 -41.59
N GLU A 303 -60.17 50.92 -41.96
CA GLU A 303 -59.45 51.71 -42.95
C GLU A 303 -60.10 51.58 -44.33
N ASP A 304 -60.47 50.37 -44.75
CA ASP A 304 -61.19 50.12 -46.01
C ASP A 304 -62.59 50.76 -46.00
N ASP A 305 -63.33 50.68 -44.88
CA ASP A 305 -64.64 51.31 -44.68
C ASP A 305 -64.54 52.84 -44.67
N ILE A 306 -63.46 53.40 -44.09
CA ILE A 306 -63.14 54.83 -44.18
C ILE A 306 -62.87 55.18 -45.65
N LEU A 307 -62.00 54.45 -46.35
CA LEU A 307 -61.71 54.70 -47.76
C LEU A 307 -62.98 54.60 -48.64
N GLN A 308 -63.89 53.67 -48.35
CA GLN A 308 -65.20 53.57 -49.01
C GLN A 308 -66.17 54.68 -48.59
N GLY A 309 -66.21 55.07 -47.32
CA GLY A 309 -67.06 56.12 -46.78
C GLY A 309 -66.66 57.52 -47.28
N TYR A 310 -65.36 57.78 -47.44
CA TYR A 310 -64.85 59.00 -48.07
C TYR A 310 -65.12 59.08 -49.58
N SER A 311 -65.60 58.00 -50.22
CA SER A 311 -66.18 58.08 -51.58
C SER A 311 -67.60 58.66 -51.61
N SER A 312 -68.26 58.83 -50.45
CA SER A 312 -69.58 59.43 -50.32
C SER A 312 -69.58 60.64 -49.37
N LYS A 313 -69.39 61.81 -49.99
CA LYS A 313 -69.67 63.18 -49.53
C LYS A 313 -68.64 63.89 -48.63
N ASP A 314 -67.89 64.75 -49.32
CA ASP A 314 -67.63 66.15 -48.98
C ASP A 314 -66.98 66.52 -47.64
N ARG A 315 -65.67 66.76 -47.75
CA ARG A 315 -64.98 68.03 -47.45
C ARG A 315 -65.42 68.78 -46.17
N LYS A 316 -64.44 68.81 -45.25
CA LYS A 316 -63.80 70.03 -44.69
C LYS A 316 -64.21 70.39 -43.26
N GLY A 317 -63.29 70.07 -42.35
CA GLY A 317 -62.83 70.97 -41.29
C GLY A 317 -63.46 70.80 -39.91
N THR A 318 -62.78 70.07 -39.03
CA THR A 318 -63.16 69.97 -37.60
C THR A 318 -62.10 70.67 -36.74
N ARG A 319 -62.54 71.69 -35.99
CA ARG A 319 -61.87 72.30 -34.83
C ARG A 319 -62.64 71.90 -33.56
N PHE A 320 -61.98 72.03 -32.41
CA PHE A 320 -62.40 71.80 -31.01
C PHE A 320 -62.29 70.34 -30.54
N ASP A 321 -61.33 69.95 -29.70
CA ASP A 321 -61.03 70.31 -28.30
C ASP A 321 -62.15 70.03 -27.29
N ASN A 322 -61.73 69.37 -26.19
CA ASN A 322 -62.37 69.23 -24.88
C ASN A 322 -63.40 68.11 -24.69
N TRP A 323 -62.98 66.97 -24.12
CA TRP A 323 -63.79 66.17 -23.19
C TRP A 323 -62.88 65.53 -22.13
N ASP A 324 -62.55 66.33 -21.12
CA ASP A 324 -62.29 65.86 -19.76
C ASP A 324 -63.64 65.45 -19.16
N LEU A 325 -63.76 64.24 -18.58
CA LEU A 325 -64.72 63.96 -17.50
C LEU A 325 -64.31 62.70 -16.71
N SER A 326 -64.00 63.00 -15.45
CA SER A 326 -63.59 62.26 -14.28
C SER A 326 -64.60 61.26 -13.67
N GLU A 327 -64.05 60.38 -12.82
CA GLU A 327 -64.64 59.80 -11.59
C GLU A 327 -65.76 58.74 -11.63
N SER A 328 -65.39 57.49 -11.31
CA SER A 328 -65.85 56.73 -10.12
C SER A 328 -65.02 55.43 -10.05
N GLY A 329 -64.11 55.25 -9.07
CA GLY A 329 -64.38 54.82 -7.70
C GLY A 329 -64.03 53.32 -7.56
N GLY A 330 -63.17 52.84 -6.67
CA GLY A 330 -62.34 53.49 -5.66
C GLY A 330 -61.47 52.46 -4.92
N THR A 331 -60.64 52.98 -4.01
CA THR A 331 -60.13 52.35 -2.77
C THR A 331 -59.05 51.26 -2.87
N GLU A 332 -57.79 51.75 -2.76
CA GLU A 332 -56.68 51.31 -1.88
C GLU A 332 -57.07 50.53 -0.58
N PRO A 333 -56.14 49.99 0.27
CA PRO A 333 -54.69 50.26 0.35
C PRO A 333 -53.71 49.10 0.78
N LEU A 334 -52.40 49.45 0.71
CA LEU A 334 -51.28 49.14 1.65
C LEU A 334 -50.83 47.67 1.79
N GLU A 335 -49.53 47.31 1.87
CA GLU A 335 -48.47 47.93 2.65
C GLU A 335 -47.08 47.40 2.19
N PHE A 336 -46.09 48.29 2.08
CA PHE A 336 -44.65 47.97 2.04
C PHE A 336 -44.15 47.62 3.47
N PRO A 337 -43.06 46.85 3.68
CA PRO A 337 -41.74 47.49 3.73
C PRO A 337 -40.56 46.67 3.13
N ILE A 338 -39.73 47.31 2.30
CA ILE A 338 -38.36 47.83 2.59
C ILE A 338 -37.33 46.71 2.88
N LEU A 339 -36.33 46.54 1.99
CA LEU A 339 -34.92 46.93 2.25
C LEU A 339 -33.98 46.61 1.07
N GLN A 340 -33.47 47.71 0.50
CA GLN A 340 -32.09 47.96 0.08
C GLN A 340 -31.43 47.11 -1.02
N ASN A 341 -31.44 47.69 -2.23
CA ASN A 341 -30.40 47.53 -3.24
C ASN A 341 -29.31 48.58 -3.04
N SER A 342 -28.05 48.13 -3.07
CA SER A 342 -26.79 48.84 -3.40
C SER A 342 -25.68 47.81 -3.15
N LEU A 343 -24.70 47.50 -4.00
CA LEU A 343 -24.11 48.20 -5.14
C LEU A 343 -23.24 47.13 -5.88
N GLU A 344 -23.07 47.33 -7.20
CA GLU A 344 -21.85 47.04 -7.99
C GLU A 344 -21.30 45.62 -8.20
N GLY A 345 -20.89 45.36 -9.45
CA GLY A 345 -19.78 44.44 -9.74
C GLY A 345 -20.05 43.31 -10.73
N GLY A 346 -20.44 43.63 -11.96
CA GLY A 346 -20.34 42.69 -13.07
C GLY A 346 -18.88 42.49 -13.47
N ALA A 347 -18.35 41.27 -13.32
CA ALA A 347 -17.12 40.83 -13.95
C ALA A 347 -17.35 39.45 -14.60
N SER A 348 -17.10 39.42 -15.91
CA SER A 348 -17.28 38.33 -16.85
C SER A 348 -16.54 37.03 -16.46
N PRO A 349 -17.04 35.83 -16.86
CA PRO A 349 -16.28 34.60 -16.71
C PRO A 349 -15.31 34.39 -17.88
N CYS A 350 -14.01 34.29 -17.56
CA CYS A 350 -12.96 33.83 -18.46
C CYS A 350 -13.12 32.34 -18.83
N TYR A 351 -12.94 32.03 -20.11
CA TYR A 351 -12.64 30.69 -20.63
C TYR A 351 -11.24 30.22 -20.20
N PRO A 352 -11.01 28.92 -19.97
CA PRO A 352 -9.66 28.39 -19.80
C PRO A 352 -9.05 28.04 -21.18
N GLN A 353 -7.82 28.49 -21.41
CA GLN A 353 -6.95 28.00 -22.50
C GLN A 353 -5.86 27.06 -21.97
N PRO A 354 -5.31 26.18 -22.82
CA PRO A 354 -4.46 25.07 -22.43
C PRO A 354 -3.01 25.49 -22.21
N ARG A 355 -2.34 24.87 -21.24
CA ARG A 355 -0.90 25.06 -21.01
C ARG A 355 -0.10 24.22 -22.00
N GLU A 356 0.63 24.92 -22.87
CA GLU A 356 1.75 24.34 -23.60
C GLU A 356 2.90 24.01 -22.64
N LEU A 357 3.46 22.83 -22.88
CA LEU A 357 4.79 22.39 -22.50
C LEU A 357 5.83 23.20 -23.27
N LEU A 358 6.91 23.64 -22.61
CA LEU A 358 8.29 23.40 -23.08
C LEU A 358 9.36 23.96 -22.13
N LEU A 359 10.39 23.13 -21.96
CA LEU A 359 11.76 23.38 -21.47
C LEU A 359 11.98 23.57 -19.97
#